data_AF-A0A812JKX5-F1
#
_entry.id   AF-A0A812JKX5-F1
#
_cell.length_a   1.000
_cell.length_b   1.000
_cell.length_c   1.000
_cell.angle_alpha   90.00
_cell.angle_beta   90.00
_cell.angle_gamma   90.00
#
_symmetry.space_group_name_H-M   'P 1'
#
loop_
_entity.id
_entity.type
_entity.pdbx_description
1 polymer ?
#
loop_
_entity_poly.entity_id
_entity_poly.type
_entity_poly.pdbx_seq_one_letter_code
_entity_poly.pdbx_strand_id
1 'polypeptide(L)'
;MLRMVRITRVIRVASYMPEVMIIIKGLTVASRSVFFTFVLLLLINYIFAIAFRQLAQDTPLEMSLFPSVHGAVLNLVVQCVMPDQEPFFQQVSREGGWLMGMLVLIFILLCSLIVINMLIGVLVEAVQTVSDVEHEAIQIAFAHLCLSHVS
;
A
#
# COMPACT_ATOMS: atom_id res chain seq x y z
N MET A 1 -29.69 -8.19 -1.37
CA MET A 1 -29.55 -9.31 -2.32
C MET A 1 -28.99 -8.88 -3.68
N LEU A 2 -29.59 -7.92 -4.40
CA LEU A 2 -29.09 -7.45 -5.73
C LEU A 2 -27.68 -6.82 -5.73
N ARG A 3 -27.20 -6.27 -4.60
CA ARG A 3 -25.84 -5.68 -4.48
C ARG A 3 -24.71 -6.71 -4.55
N MET A 4 -24.84 -7.85 -3.87
CA MET A 4 -23.84 -8.93 -3.86
C MET A 4 -23.67 -9.56 -5.25
N VAL A 5 -24.78 -9.71 -5.99
CA VAL A 5 -24.78 -10.26 -7.36
C VAL A 5 -23.98 -9.37 -8.33
N ARG A 6 -23.94 -8.04 -8.13
CA ARG A 6 -23.12 -7.14 -8.96
C ARG A 6 -21.63 -7.37 -8.74
N ILE A 7 -21.18 -7.57 -7.50
CA ILE A 7 -19.76 -7.84 -7.17
C ILE A 7 -19.31 -9.14 -7.85
N THR A 8 -20.11 -10.20 -7.74
CA THR A 8 -19.81 -11.48 -8.40
C THR A 8 -19.77 -11.35 -9.93
N ARG A 9 -20.61 -10.49 -10.53
CA ARG A 9 -20.55 -10.23 -11.99
C ARG A 9 -19.29 -9.48 -12.39
N VAL A 10 -18.85 -8.47 -11.63
CA VAL A 10 -17.63 -7.71 -11.95
C VAL A 10 -16.40 -8.62 -11.88
N ILE A 11 -16.30 -9.48 -10.87
CA ILE A 11 -15.23 -10.48 -10.77
C ILE A 11 -15.28 -11.46 -11.96
N ARG A 12 -16.48 -11.85 -12.39
CA ARG A 12 -16.66 -12.70 -13.57
C ARG A 12 -16.23 -11.99 -14.86
N VAL A 13 -16.60 -10.72 -15.04
CA VAL A 13 -16.19 -9.89 -16.19
C VAL A 13 -14.67 -9.74 -16.24
N ALA A 14 -14.03 -9.45 -15.10
CA ALA A 14 -12.58 -9.36 -14.97
C ALA A 14 -11.87 -10.68 -15.33
N SER A 15 -12.51 -11.83 -15.12
CA SER A 15 -11.94 -13.15 -15.44
C SER A 15 -12.08 -13.56 -16.91
N TYR A 16 -12.85 -12.81 -17.74
CA TYR A 16 -12.85 -13.00 -19.20
C TYR A 16 -11.67 -12.31 -19.89
N MET A 17 -10.94 -11.43 -19.19
CA MET A 17 -9.74 -10.76 -19.72
C MET A 17 -8.48 -11.40 -19.11
N PRO A 18 -7.64 -12.09 -19.91
CA PRO A 18 -6.46 -12.77 -19.39
C PRO A 18 -5.46 -11.80 -18.74
N GLU A 19 -5.34 -10.57 -19.24
CA GLU A 19 -4.47 -9.53 -18.68
C GLU A 19 -4.86 -9.15 -17.24
N VAL A 20 -6.16 -8.98 -16.97
CA VAL A 20 -6.66 -8.65 -15.63
C VAL A 20 -6.45 -9.81 -14.67
N MET A 21 -6.59 -11.04 -15.14
CA MET A 21 -6.35 -12.25 -14.34
C MET A 21 -4.88 -12.39 -13.93
N ILE A 22 -3.93 -11.98 -14.77
CA ILE A 22 -2.49 -11.96 -14.45
C ILE A 22 -2.23 -10.99 -13.29
N ILE A 23 -2.80 -9.78 -13.36
CA ILE A 23 -2.68 -8.77 -12.30
C ILE A 23 -3.29 -9.28 -10.99
N ILE A 24 -4.48 -9.89 -11.03
CA ILE A 24 -5.14 -10.42 -9.81
C ILE A 24 -4.32 -11.53 -9.17
N LYS A 25 -3.74 -12.45 -9.97
CA LYS A 25 -2.87 -13.51 -9.45
C LYS A 25 -1.59 -12.92 -8.85
N GLY A 26 -0.98 -11.95 -9.52
CA GLY A 26 0.18 -11.21 -9.00
C GLY A 26 -0.13 -10.51 -7.68
N LEU A 27 -1.28 -9.85 -7.59
CA LEU A 27 -1.75 -9.20 -6.36
C LEU A 27 -1.98 -10.21 -5.23
N THR A 28 -2.49 -11.40 -5.55
CA THR A 28 -2.71 -12.45 -4.55
C THR A 28 -1.38 -12.95 -3.97
N VAL A 29 -0.35 -13.11 -4.80
CA VAL A 29 1.00 -13.47 -4.34
C VAL A 29 1.62 -12.33 -3.52
N ALA A 30 1.49 -11.09 -3.98
CA ALA A 30 1.99 -9.90 -3.28
C ALA A 30 1.27 -9.63 -1.95
N SER A 31 0.03 -10.08 -1.79
CA SER A 31 -0.82 -9.83 -0.62
C SER A 31 -0.14 -10.17 0.71
N ARG A 32 0.68 -11.23 0.74
CA ARG A 32 1.43 -11.63 1.94
C ARG A 32 2.43 -10.55 2.35
N SER A 33 3.19 -10.00 1.40
CA SER A 33 4.16 -8.93 1.67
C SER A 33 3.44 -7.65 2.09
N VAL A 34 2.38 -7.28 1.37
CA VAL A 34 1.56 -6.09 1.67
C VAL A 34 0.95 -6.18 3.08
N PHE A 35 0.53 -7.36 3.52
CA PHE A 35 0.00 -7.57 4.87
C PHE A 35 1.06 -7.28 5.94
N PHE A 36 2.29 -7.75 5.78
CA PHE A 36 3.37 -7.45 6.74
C PHE A 36 3.72 -5.97 6.75
N THR A 37 3.79 -5.32 5.58
CA THR A 37 4.01 -3.87 5.49
C THR A 37 2.90 -3.09 6.17
N PHE A 38 1.64 -3.53 6.04
CA PHE A 38 0.49 -2.90 6.69
C PHE A 38 0.57 -3.01 8.22
N VAL A 39 0.91 -4.20 8.74
CA VAL A 39 1.11 -4.42 10.18
C VAL A 39 2.24 -3.53 10.71
N LEU A 40 3.35 -3.44 9.97
CA LEU A 40 4.47 -2.58 10.34
C LEU A 40 4.07 -1.10 10.34
N LEU A 41 3.32 -0.65 9.34
CA LEU A 41 2.81 0.72 9.24
C LEU A 41 1.91 1.08 10.43
N LEU A 42 0.99 0.17 10.80
CA LEU A 42 0.13 0.36 11.98
C LEU A 42 0.94 0.41 13.28
N LEU A 43 1.96 -0.44 13.41
CA LEU A 43 2.81 -0.47 14.60
C LEU A 43 3.61 0.84 14.76
N ILE A 44 4.19 1.35 13.67
CA ILE A 44 4.88 2.65 13.68
C ILE A 44 3.91 3.78 14.05
N ASN A 45 2.75 3.84 13.39
CA ASN A 45 1.73 4.86 13.69
C ASN A 45 1.26 4.77 15.15
N TYR A 46 1.14 3.57 15.71
CA TYR A 46 0.77 3.38 17.12
C TYR A 46 1.82 3.92 18.09
N ILE A 47 3.10 3.65 17.85
CA ILE A 47 4.20 4.18 18.68
C ILE A 47 4.21 5.71 18.62
N PHE A 48 4.13 6.29 17.41
CA PHE A 48 4.08 7.74 17.25
C PHE A 48 2.81 8.36 17.84
N ALA A 49 1.66 7.71 17.74
CA ALA A 49 0.42 8.18 18.36
C ALA A 49 0.55 8.32 19.88
N ILE A 50 1.22 7.36 20.54
CA ILE A 50 1.50 7.44 21.98
C ILE A 50 2.46 8.60 22.28
N ALA A 51 3.55 8.72 21.51
CA ALA A 51 4.53 9.78 21.70
C ALA A 51 3.90 11.18 21.52
N PHE A 52 3.16 11.40 20.43
CA PHE A 52 2.46 12.66 20.19
C PHE A 52 1.41 12.96 21.25
N ARG A 53 0.67 11.95 21.72
CA ARG A 53 -0.29 12.14 22.80
C ARG A 53 0.40 12.54 24.11
N GLN A 54 1.53 11.92 24.46
CA GLN A 54 2.31 12.30 25.64
C GLN A 54 2.86 13.72 25.54
N LEU A 55 3.36 14.12 24.37
CA LEU A 55 3.87 15.47 24.15
C LEU A 55 2.77 16.54 24.07
N ALA A 56 1.57 16.15 23.64
CA ALA A 56 0.42 17.03 23.54
C ALA A 56 -0.34 17.19 24.87
N GLN A 57 0.03 16.46 25.93
CA GLN A 57 -0.57 16.62 27.26
C GLN A 57 -0.50 18.08 27.70
N ASP A 58 -1.61 18.57 28.27
CA ASP A 58 -1.77 19.95 28.74
C ASP A 58 -1.71 21.03 27.63
N THR A 59 -1.81 20.63 26.36
CA THR A 59 -1.92 21.56 25.23
C THR A 59 -3.31 21.52 24.61
N PRO A 60 -3.76 22.59 23.92
CA PRO A 60 -5.02 22.59 23.18
C PRO A 60 -5.07 21.54 22.05
N LEU A 61 -3.93 20.95 21.68
CA LEU A 61 -3.84 19.88 20.68
C LEU A 61 -4.35 18.53 21.22
N GLU A 62 -4.37 18.33 22.54
CA GLU A 62 -4.85 17.09 23.16
C GLU A 62 -6.31 16.81 22.79
N MET A 63 -7.19 17.81 22.93
CA MET A 63 -8.62 17.63 22.65
C MET A 63 -8.95 17.70 21.15
N SER A 64 -8.16 18.42 20.35
CA SER A 64 -8.47 18.62 18.93
C SER A 64 -7.93 17.51 18.03
N LEU A 65 -6.68 17.08 18.22
CA LEU A 65 -6.00 16.10 17.37
C LEU A 65 -5.77 14.75 18.06
N PHE A 66 -5.61 14.70 19.38
CA PHE A 66 -5.20 13.48 20.09
C PHE A 66 -6.13 13.07 21.25
N PRO A 67 -7.47 13.04 21.06
CA PRO A 67 -8.41 12.83 22.17
C PRO A 67 -8.30 11.43 22.81
N SER A 68 -7.86 10.43 22.05
CA SER A 68 -7.57 9.08 22.54
C SER A 68 -6.45 8.46 21.72
N VAL A 69 -5.81 7.39 22.20
CA VAL A 69 -4.77 6.68 21.40
C VAL A 69 -5.34 6.20 20.06
N HIS A 70 -6.57 5.68 20.05
CA HIS A 70 -7.23 5.24 18.81
C HIS A 70 -7.55 6.42 17.88
N GLY A 71 -8.02 7.54 18.43
CA GLY A 71 -8.25 8.77 17.67
C GLY A 71 -6.97 9.37 17.10
N ALA A 72 -5.87 9.32 17.88
CA ALA A 72 -4.55 9.74 17.47
C ALA A 72 -4.03 8.91 16.29
N VAL A 73 -4.13 7.57 16.37
CA VAL A 73 -3.76 6.68 15.26
C VAL A 73 -4.60 6.96 14.02
N LEU A 74 -5.92 7.14 14.17
CA LEU A 74 -6.80 7.49 13.05
C LEU A 74 -6.42 8.82 12.41
N ASN A 75 -6.16 9.86 13.21
CA ASN A 75 -5.74 11.16 12.71
C ASN A 75 -4.36 11.11 12.04
N LEU A 76 -3.39 10.39 12.60
CA LEU A 76 -2.08 10.18 11.97
C LEU A 76 -2.21 9.47 10.61
N VAL A 77 -3.04 8.44 10.54
CA VAL A 77 -3.27 7.72 9.27
C VAL A 77 -3.99 8.60 8.24
N VAL A 78 -5.03 9.31 8.64
CA VAL A 78 -5.86 10.07 7.70
C VAL A 78 -5.20 11.41 7.33
N GLN A 79 -4.57 12.11 8.27
CA GLN A 79 -3.98 13.44 8.02
C GLN A 79 -2.50 13.39 7.64
N CYS A 80 -1.72 12.44 8.13
CA CYS A 80 -0.28 12.37 7.82
C CYS A 80 0.05 11.34 6.74
N VAL A 81 -0.59 10.17 6.76
CA VAL A 81 -0.31 9.12 5.76
C VAL A 81 -1.08 9.36 4.47
N MET A 82 -2.35 9.79 4.55
CA MET A 82 -3.24 9.96 3.39
C MET A 82 -4.05 11.28 3.42
N PRO A 83 -3.39 12.46 3.53
CA PRO A 83 -4.07 13.76 3.67
C PRO A 83 -5.10 14.04 2.56
N ASP A 84 -4.81 13.59 1.33
CA ASP A 84 -5.70 13.80 0.18
C ASP A 84 -7.07 13.14 0.35
N GLN A 85 -7.14 12.07 1.16
CA GLN A 85 -8.35 11.27 1.37
C GLN A 85 -9.11 11.68 2.64
N GLU A 86 -8.53 12.55 3.47
CA GLU A 86 -9.17 13.10 4.66
C GLU A 86 -10.56 13.69 4.40
N PRO A 87 -10.76 14.62 3.44
CA PRO A 87 -12.06 15.26 3.27
C PRO A 87 -13.15 14.26 2.88
N PHE A 88 -12.80 13.24 2.09
CA PHE A 88 -13.70 12.17 1.73
C PHE A 88 -14.03 11.27 2.93
N PHE A 89 -13.03 10.86 3.71
CA PHE A 89 -13.22 10.07 4.92
C PHE A 89 -14.10 10.79 5.94
N GLN A 90 -13.87 12.09 6.18
CA GLN A 90 -14.67 12.86 7.12
C GLN A 90 -16.14 12.98 6.69
N GLN A 91 -16.41 13.22 5.39
CA GLN A 91 -17.78 13.28 4.87
C GLN A 91 -18.50 11.94 5.06
N VAL A 92 -17.87 10.84 4.65
CA VAL A 92 -18.48 9.52 4.74
C VAL A 92 -18.65 9.07 6.19
N SER A 93 -17.68 9.36 7.05
CA SER A 93 -17.78 8.98 8.47
C SER A 93 -18.86 9.77 9.21
N ARG A 94 -19.13 11.03 8.82
CA ARG A 94 -20.17 11.85 9.45
C ARG A 94 -21.58 11.41 9.02
N GLU A 95 -21.79 11.12 7.74
CA GLU A 95 -23.12 10.81 7.21
C GLU A 95 -23.46 9.31 7.22
N GLY A 96 -22.46 8.44 7.02
CA GLY A 96 -22.61 6.99 6.91
C GLY A 96 -22.44 6.22 8.23
N GLY A 97 -22.07 6.92 9.31
CA GLY A 97 -21.78 6.32 10.61
C GLY A 97 -20.46 5.54 10.67
N TRP A 98 -20.15 4.99 11.85
CA TRP A 98 -18.87 4.35 12.15
C TRP A 98 -18.54 3.16 11.22
N LEU A 99 -19.53 2.33 10.89
CA LEU A 99 -19.33 1.15 10.06
C LEU A 99 -18.88 1.52 8.63
N MET A 100 -19.48 2.57 8.07
CA MET A 100 -19.17 3.03 6.71
C MET A 100 -17.83 3.77 6.67
N GLY A 101 -17.50 4.53 7.71
CA GLY A 101 -16.19 5.13 7.91
C GLY A 101 -15.07 4.07 7.95
N MET A 102 -15.22 3.02 8.75
CA MET A 102 -14.24 1.92 8.82
C MET A 102 -14.06 1.20 7.48
N LEU A 103 -15.14 0.96 6.74
CA LEU A 103 -15.06 0.31 5.43
C LEU A 103 -14.32 1.19 4.41
N VAL A 104 -14.60 2.49 4.38
CA VAL A 104 -13.88 3.45 3.52
C VAL A 104 -12.42 3.58 3.92
N LEU A 105 -12.10 3.59 5.21
CA LEU A 105 -10.72 3.64 5.68
C LEU A 105 -9.91 2.41 5.20
N ILE A 106 -10.47 1.21 5.35
CA ILE A 106 -9.84 -0.02 4.86
C ILE A 106 -9.68 0.04 3.34
N PHE A 107 -10.70 0.53 2.62
CA PHE A 107 -10.63 0.69 1.16
C PHE A 107 -9.52 1.65 0.74
N ILE A 108 -9.41 2.82 1.36
CA ILE A 108 -8.36 3.82 1.09
C ILE A 108 -6.98 3.21 1.37
N LEU A 109 -6.81 2.58 2.53
CA LEU A 109 -5.56 1.96 2.93
C LEU A 109 -5.12 0.87 1.95
N LEU A 110 -6.07 -0.01 1.56
CA LEU A 110 -5.79 -1.04 0.58
C LEU A 110 -5.43 -0.42 -0.78
N CYS A 111 -6.22 0.52 -1.31
CA CYS A 111 -5.93 1.13 -2.61
C CYS A 111 -4.59 1.87 -2.63
N SER A 112 -4.35 2.77 -1.68
CA SER A 112 -3.14 3.59 -1.69
C SER A 112 -1.88 2.76 -1.43
N LEU A 113 -1.92 1.82 -0.47
CA LEU A 113 -0.76 1.00 -0.18
C LEU A 113 -0.54 -0.08 -1.25
N ILE A 114 -1.58 -0.74 -1.76
CA ILE A 114 -1.42 -1.76 -2.80
C ILE A 114 -0.90 -1.12 -4.08
N VAL A 115 -1.46 0.00 -4.53
CA VAL A 115 -1.08 0.60 -5.81
C VAL A 115 0.35 1.12 -5.75
N ILE A 116 0.74 1.84 -4.69
CA ILE A 116 2.11 2.31 -4.52
C ILE A 116 3.08 1.13 -4.36
N ASN A 117 2.74 0.13 -3.55
CA ASN A 117 3.61 -1.02 -3.33
C ASN A 117 3.73 -1.91 -4.58
N MET A 118 2.70 -2.00 -5.42
CA MET A 118 2.78 -2.72 -6.70
C MET A 118 3.61 -1.93 -7.73
N LEU A 119 3.46 -0.60 -7.80
CA LEU A 119 4.29 0.26 -8.65
C LEU A 119 5.78 0.14 -8.29
N ILE A 120 6.11 0.19 -6.99
CA ILE A 120 7.49 -0.02 -6.52
C ILE A 120 7.98 -1.41 -6.89
N GLY A 121 7.15 -2.45 -6.72
CA GLY A 121 7.49 -3.81 -7.11
C GLY A 121 7.87 -3.94 -8.59
N VAL A 122 7.05 -3.36 -9.49
CA VAL A 122 7.32 -3.35 -10.93
C VAL A 122 8.58 -2.55 -11.27
N LEU A 123 8.82 -1.42 -10.61
CA LEU A 123 10.04 -0.64 -10.83
C LEU A 123 11.29 -1.40 -10.38
N VAL A 124 11.25 -2.08 -9.24
CA VAL A 124 12.35 -2.91 -8.75
C VAL A 124 12.60 -4.09 -9.69
N GLU A 125 11.56 -4.76 -10.18
CA GLU A 125 11.68 -5.84 -11.16
C GLU A 125 12.29 -5.35 -12.49
N ALA A 126 11.89 -4.18 -12.97
CA ALA A 126 12.46 -3.58 -14.17
C ALA A 126 13.95 -3.23 -13.98
N VAL A 127 14.32 -2.65 -12.83
CA VAL A 127 15.73 -2.36 -12.50
C VAL A 127 16.55 -3.65 -12.38
N GLN A 128 16.00 -4.69 -11.75
CA GLN A 128 16.69 -5.97 -11.63
C GLN A 128 16.90 -6.63 -13.00
N THR A 129 15.88 -6.61 -13.88
CA THR A 129 16.00 -7.13 -15.24
C THR A 129 17.09 -6.42 -16.03
N VAL A 130 17.15 -5.08 -15.94
CA VAL A 130 18.23 -4.31 -16.60
C VAL A 130 19.59 -4.66 -15.99
N SER A 131 19.67 -4.77 -14.66
CA SER A 131 20.91 -5.14 -13.97
C SER A 131 21.42 -6.52 -14.39
N ASP A 132 20.52 -7.50 -14.55
CA ASP A 132 20.87 -8.87 -14.93
C ASP A 132 21.38 -8.93 -16.38
N VAL A 133 20.73 -8.20 -17.31
CA VAL A 133 21.16 -8.08 -18.71
C VAL A 133 22.54 -7.44 -18.82
N GLU A 134 22.81 -6.37 -18.08
CA GLU A 134 24.12 -5.73 -18.05
C GLU A 134 25.19 -6.66 -17.46
N HIS A 135 24.87 -7.40 -16.40
CA HIS A 135 25.77 -8.39 -15.81
C HIS A 135 26.14 -9.51 -16.80
N GLU A 136 25.16 -10.04 -17.53
CA GLU A 136 25.40 -11.06 -18.57
C GLU A 136 26.28 -10.51 -19.71
N ALA A 137 26.01 -9.29 -20.17
CA ALA A 137 26.81 -8.64 -21.21
C ALA A 137 28.28 -8.48 -20.80
N ILE A 138 28.53 -8.09 -19.54
CA ILE A 138 29.89 -7.98 -18.97
C ILE A 138 30.58 -9.35 -18.92
N GLN A 139 29.88 -10.40 -18.47
CA GLN A 139 30.45 -11.75 -18.40
C GLN A 139 30.82 -12.31 -19.79
N ILE A 140 29.97 -12.07 -20.79
CA ILE A 140 30.22 -12.48 -22.17
C ILE A 140 31.42 -11.70 -22.75
N ALA A 141 31.48 -10.39 -22.52
CA ALA A 141 32.62 -9.57 -22.96
C ALA A 141 33.95 -10.02 -22.33
N PHE A 142 33.93 -10.37 -21.03
CA PHE A 142 35.10 -10.91 -20.34
C PHE A 142 35.55 -12.26 -20.92
N ALA A 143 34.59 -13.16 -21.21
CA ALA A 143 34.89 -14.45 -21.85
C ALA A 143 35.54 -14.26 -23.24
N HIS A 144 35.04 -13.31 -24.04
CA HIS A 144 35.66 -12.98 -25.34
C HIS A 144 37.09 -12.43 -25.19
N LEU A 145 37.35 -11.56 -24.20
CA LEU A 145 38.68 -11.04 -23.92
C LEU A 145 39.66 -12.15 -23.52
N CYS A 146 39.25 -13.05 -22.62
CA CYS A 146 40.07 -14.20 -22.25
C CYS A 146 40.38 -15.11 -23.44
N LEU A 147 39.40 -15.37 -24.31
CA LEU A 147 39.61 -16.19 -25.51
C LEU A 147 40.57 -15.53 -26.50
N SER A 148 40.50 -14.20 -26.69
CA SER A 148 41.43 -13.48 -27.57
C SER A 148 42.88 -13.42 -27.06
N HIS A 149 43.10 -13.64 -25.76
CA HIS A 149 44.44 -13.63 -25.17
C HIS A 149 45.11 -15.01 -25.19
N VAL A 150 44.37 -16.07 -25.49
CA VAL A 150 44.85 -17.47 -25.48
C VAL A 150 45.12 -18.00 -26.90
N SER A 151 44.62 -17.34 -27.95
CA SER A 151 44.91 -17.61 -29.37
C SER A 151 46.10 -16.81 -29.89
#